data_AF-A0A536H1S0-F1
#
_entry.id   AF-A0A536H1S0-F1
#
_cell.length_a   1.000
_cell.length_b   1.000
_cell.length_c   1.000
_cell.angle_alpha   90.00
_cell.angle_beta   90.00
_cell.angle_gamma   90.00
#
_symmetry.space_group_name_H-M   'P 1'
#
loop_
_entity.id
_entity.type
_entity.pdbx_description
1 polymer ?
#
loop_
_entity_poly.entity_id
_entity_poly.type
_entity_poly.pdbx_seq_one_letter_code
_entity_poly.pdbx_strand_id
1 'polypeptide(L)'
;MPSRRRVLGAKAELRTEQIAVLWAPLEPAIPLATVEEQVPKPVRARVRAAVARAAAAITNPPAPAAAAVTVRAPAKRPATKAPAPYGPNNAEVATFIKGVVELTPIQWLRVLDRRQLVASVTRQTGAEPAGVVRSLLAAIKGTRDLDTFTRCRSFAAVERAAVTVAAKADLTYDESMRGYGAFGEIVQLDYVDVDAFPKLVAALNTGDWVKVAGSIPAVNQDVVAPLVNAGAAMLDFLEARSDDEAVAAWQAASALVRRQHLAPIKFAASYAPFASAIPVTNPRSLGAPVLRYISAIGRLSANQCALLAKPWQMADDLSSVLSRAAADGGSRTAEEAAALAAVVTVPMRVSGSEGWAAAKTAAFGGRVIGVRSRLSLEQLEVLWRPIQPAIPLASLGAITKPRR
;
A
#
# COMPACT_ATOMS: atom_id res chain seq x y z
N MET A 1 -23.85 17.59 23.44
CA MET A 1 -23.95 17.77 21.98
C MET A 1 -24.36 16.44 21.34
N PRO A 2 -25.41 16.40 20.50
CA PRO A 2 -25.82 15.17 19.82
C PRO A 2 -24.71 14.70 18.88
N SER A 3 -24.33 13.42 19.00
CA SER A 3 -23.26 12.83 18.20
C SER A 3 -23.68 12.72 16.74
N ARG A 4 -22.78 13.04 15.80
CA ARG A 4 -22.89 12.89 14.33
C ARG A 4 -23.67 11.66 13.85
N ARG A 5 -23.56 10.55 14.60
CA ARG A 5 -24.22 9.26 14.34
C ARG A 5 -25.75 9.28 14.52
N ARG A 6 -26.27 10.09 15.45
CA ARG A 6 -27.72 10.19 15.70
C ARG A 6 -28.43 10.99 14.62
N VAL A 7 -27.84 12.09 14.16
CA VAL A 7 -28.46 12.96 13.14
C VAL A 7 -28.52 12.25 11.78
N LEU A 8 -27.44 11.58 11.36
CA LEU A 8 -27.45 10.79 10.12
C LEU A 8 -28.32 9.52 10.23
N GLY A 9 -28.41 8.91 11.41
CA GLY A 9 -29.23 7.72 11.65
C GLY A 9 -30.74 7.99 11.67
N ALA A 10 -31.16 9.18 12.08
CA ALA A 10 -32.57 9.60 12.14
C ALA A 10 -32.98 10.52 10.96
N LYS A 11 -32.13 10.64 9.92
CA LYS A 11 -32.33 11.60 8.82
C LYS A 11 -33.66 11.41 8.07
N ALA A 12 -34.17 10.19 7.97
CA ALA A 12 -35.44 9.90 7.33
C ALA A 12 -36.67 10.38 8.15
N GLU A 13 -36.47 10.64 9.44
CA GLU A 13 -37.51 11.02 10.40
C GLU A 13 -37.43 12.51 10.79
N LEU A 14 -36.35 13.20 10.40
CA LEU A 14 -36.10 14.60 10.70
C LEU A 14 -36.44 15.49 9.51
N ARG A 15 -37.06 16.64 9.79
CA ARG A 15 -37.31 17.67 8.78
C ARG A 15 -36.00 18.39 8.42
N THR A 16 -35.90 18.91 7.20
CA THR A 16 -34.71 19.60 6.69
C THR A 16 -34.22 20.72 7.62
N GLU A 17 -35.13 21.48 8.22
CA GLU A 17 -34.83 22.53 9.20
C GLU A 17 -34.18 21.99 10.48
N GLN A 18 -34.64 20.82 10.95
CA GLN A 18 -34.08 20.17 12.14
C GLN A 18 -32.69 19.62 11.87
N ILE A 19 -32.45 19.10 10.66
CA ILE A 19 -31.12 18.66 10.22
C ILE A 19 -30.17 19.86 10.20
N ALA A 20 -30.59 21.00 9.64
CA ALA A 20 -29.78 22.22 9.59
C ALA A 20 -29.38 22.71 10.99
N VAL A 21 -30.31 22.74 11.94
CA VAL A 21 -30.02 23.15 13.34
C VAL A 21 -29.08 22.17 14.03
N LEU A 22 -29.29 20.86 13.84
CA LEU A 22 -28.47 19.82 14.46
C LEU A 22 -27.08 19.70 13.82
N TRP A 23 -26.93 20.13 12.57
CA TRP A 23 -25.69 20.05 11.79
C TRP A 23 -24.89 21.36 11.79
N ALA A 24 -25.51 22.50 12.12
CA ALA A 24 -24.84 23.81 12.18
C ALA A 24 -23.51 23.83 12.96
N PRO A 25 -23.34 23.12 14.09
CA PRO A 25 -22.05 23.07 14.79
C PRO A 25 -20.95 22.29 14.05
N LEU A 26 -21.32 21.43 13.09
CA LEU A 26 -20.41 20.57 12.31
C LEU A 26 -20.14 21.13 10.91
N GLU A 27 -21.00 22.02 10.41
CA GLU A 27 -20.92 22.64 9.08
C GLU A 27 -19.53 23.26 8.75
N PRO A 28 -18.84 23.96 9.69
CA PRO A 28 -17.52 24.53 9.39
C PRO A 28 -16.43 23.49 9.15
N ALA A 29 -16.61 22.26 9.67
CA ALA A 29 -15.65 21.18 9.53
C ALA A 29 -16.07 20.16 8.44
N ILE A 30 -17.38 19.97 8.23
CA ILE A 30 -17.94 19.01 7.28
C ILE A 30 -19.24 19.59 6.70
N PRO A 31 -19.17 20.23 5.52
CA PRO A 31 -20.37 20.77 4.87
C PRO A 31 -21.36 19.66 4.54
N LEU A 32 -22.63 19.80 4.91
CA LEU A 32 -23.64 18.75 4.72
C LEU A 32 -23.73 18.25 3.26
N ALA A 33 -23.54 19.16 2.30
CA ALA A 33 -23.53 18.87 0.87
C ALA A 33 -22.48 17.83 0.45
N THR A 34 -21.31 17.81 1.11
CA THR A 34 -20.23 16.85 0.81
C THR A 34 -20.58 15.42 1.26
N VAL A 35 -21.53 15.27 2.18
CA VAL A 35 -22.04 13.97 2.64
C VAL A 35 -23.16 13.46 1.72
N GLU A 36 -23.83 14.36 1.00
CA GLU A 36 -24.98 14.05 0.14
C GLU A 36 -24.63 13.77 -1.32
N GLU A 37 -23.37 13.95 -1.73
CA GLU A 37 -22.93 13.66 -3.08
C GLU A 37 -23.00 12.14 -3.36
N GLN A 38 -24.19 11.70 -3.78
CA GLN A 38 -24.42 10.37 -4.29
C GLN A 38 -23.80 10.26 -5.67
N VAL A 39 -22.63 9.58 -5.75
CA VAL A 39 -22.03 9.19 -7.03
C VAL A 39 -23.13 8.60 -7.94
N PRO A 40 -23.39 9.15 -9.13
CA PRO A 40 -24.48 8.72 -9.99
C PRO A 40 -24.45 7.20 -10.22
N LYS A 41 -25.60 6.52 -10.09
CA LYS A 41 -25.77 5.08 -10.34
C LYS A 41 -25.09 4.54 -11.62
N PRO A 42 -25.10 5.23 -12.78
CA PRO A 42 -24.43 4.72 -13.99
C PRO A 42 -22.91 4.64 -13.85
N VAL A 43 -22.28 5.55 -13.11
CA VAL A 43 -20.82 5.53 -12.85
C VAL A 43 -20.46 4.31 -12.01
N ARG A 44 -21.23 4.00 -10.95
CA ARG A 44 -20.99 2.82 -10.11
C ARG A 44 -21.08 1.49 -10.88
N ALA A 45 -22.03 1.37 -11.81
CA ALA A 45 -22.16 0.16 -12.63
C ALA A 45 -20.98 0.01 -13.61
N ARG A 46 -20.58 1.10 -14.27
CA ARG A 46 -19.41 1.12 -15.17
C ARG A 46 -18.13 0.75 -14.43
N VAL A 47 -17.90 1.33 -13.25
CA VAL A 47 -16.74 1.05 -12.42
C VAL A 47 -16.75 -0.41 -11.96
N ARG A 48 -17.88 -0.95 -11.49
CA ARG A 48 -17.97 -2.39 -11.11
C ARG A 48 -17.63 -3.33 -12.27
N ALA A 49 -18.13 -3.06 -13.47
CA ALA A 49 -17.84 -3.87 -14.65
C ALA A 49 -16.39 -3.74 -15.11
N ALA A 50 -15.78 -2.56 -14.98
CA ALA A 50 -14.35 -2.35 -15.24
C ALA A 50 -13.50 -3.12 -14.22
N VAL A 51 -13.84 -3.02 -12.93
CA VAL A 51 -13.18 -3.73 -11.83
C VAL A 51 -13.28 -5.25 -11.98
N ALA A 52 -14.45 -5.80 -12.35
CA ALA A 52 -14.60 -7.24 -12.55
C ALA A 52 -13.73 -7.76 -13.71
N ARG A 53 -13.67 -7.02 -14.82
CA ARG A 53 -12.81 -7.35 -15.96
C ARG A 53 -11.32 -7.27 -15.59
N ALA A 54 -10.94 -6.24 -14.84
CA ALA A 54 -9.57 -6.08 -14.41
C ALA A 54 -9.15 -7.11 -13.36
N ALA A 55 -10.02 -7.46 -12.42
CA ALA A 55 -9.80 -8.55 -11.47
C ALA A 55 -9.52 -9.87 -12.22
N ALA A 56 -10.30 -10.17 -13.27
CA ALA A 56 -10.07 -11.34 -14.11
C ALA A 56 -8.74 -11.26 -14.89
N ALA A 57 -8.36 -10.09 -15.42
CA ALA A 57 -7.09 -9.90 -16.10
C ALA A 57 -5.87 -9.99 -15.17
N ILE A 58 -6.03 -9.58 -13.90
CA ILE A 58 -5.02 -9.69 -12.86
C ILE A 58 -4.87 -11.15 -12.45
N THR A 59 -5.96 -11.88 -12.20
CA THR A 59 -5.86 -13.29 -11.77
C THR A 59 -5.53 -14.25 -12.92
N ASN A 60 -5.85 -13.88 -14.17
CA ASN A 60 -5.57 -14.65 -15.37
C ASN A 60 -4.94 -13.76 -16.45
N PRO A 61 -3.64 -13.41 -16.32
CA PRO A 61 -2.97 -12.62 -17.35
C PRO A 61 -2.95 -13.40 -18.67
N PRO A 62 -3.22 -12.76 -19.83
CA PRO A 62 -3.09 -13.43 -21.11
C PRO A 62 -1.66 -13.95 -21.30
N ALA A 63 -1.53 -15.17 -21.83
CA ALA A 63 -0.23 -15.71 -22.19
C ALA A 63 0.48 -14.72 -23.14
N PRO A 64 1.80 -14.50 -23.00
CA PRO A 64 2.51 -13.67 -23.95
C PRO A 64 2.27 -14.26 -25.33
N ALA A 65 1.68 -13.47 -26.23
CA ALA A 65 1.55 -13.84 -27.63
C ALA A 65 2.95 -14.20 -28.10
N ALA A 66 3.15 -15.46 -28.47
CA ALA A 66 4.40 -15.89 -29.06
C ALA A 66 4.62 -15.02 -30.30
N ALA A 67 5.55 -14.07 -30.21
CA ALA A 67 6.12 -13.47 -31.39
C ALA A 67 6.57 -14.65 -32.27
N ALA A 68 6.02 -14.71 -33.47
CA ALA A 68 6.35 -15.73 -34.45
C ALA A 68 7.85 -15.62 -34.80
N VAL A 69 8.68 -16.28 -34.01
CA VAL A 69 10.09 -16.51 -34.31
C VAL A 69 10.19 -17.92 -34.85
N THR A 70 10.71 -17.99 -36.06
CA THR A 70 10.94 -19.19 -36.85
C THR A 70 11.72 -20.25 -36.07
N VAL A 71 11.34 -21.50 -36.37
CA VAL A 71 11.76 -22.77 -35.78
C VAL A 71 13.25 -22.86 -35.45
N ARG A 72 13.57 -23.09 -34.16
CA ARG A 72 14.72 -23.91 -33.74
C ARG A 72 14.38 -24.68 -32.45
N ALA A 73 14.90 -25.91 -32.38
CA ALA A 73 14.58 -27.00 -31.46
C ALA A 73 14.36 -26.64 -29.98
N PRO A 74 13.57 -27.44 -29.22
CA PRO A 74 13.11 -27.08 -27.88
C PRO A 74 14.25 -27.10 -26.86
N ALA A 75 14.76 -25.93 -26.50
CA ALA A 75 15.49 -25.76 -25.26
C ALA A 75 14.54 -26.06 -24.09
N LYS A 76 14.96 -26.93 -23.15
CA LYS A 76 14.22 -27.25 -21.93
C LYS A 76 13.71 -25.96 -21.29
N ARG A 77 12.39 -25.80 -21.23
CA ARG A 77 11.72 -24.77 -20.42
C ARG A 77 12.31 -24.83 -19.01
N PRO A 78 12.87 -23.74 -18.47
CA PRO A 78 13.18 -23.70 -17.05
C PRO A 78 11.87 -23.98 -16.30
N ALA A 79 11.92 -24.90 -15.35
CA ALA A 79 10.76 -25.30 -14.56
C ALA A 79 10.05 -24.04 -14.04
N THR A 80 8.75 -23.92 -14.34
CA THR A 80 7.90 -22.84 -13.84
C THR A 80 8.00 -22.84 -12.33
N LYS A 81 8.75 -21.88 -11.79
CA LYS A 81 8.85 -21.60 -10.36
C LYS A 81 7.42 -21.48 -9.84
N ALA A 82 7.08 -22.20 -8.78
CA ALA A 82 5.74 -22.12 -8.19
C ALA A 82 5.37 -20.63 -7.99
N PRO A 83 4.15 -20.21 -8.38
CA PRO A 83 3.75 -18.82 -8.25
C PRO A 83 3.93 -18.40 -6.80
N ALA A 84 4.67 -17.32 -6.62
CA ALA A 84 5.04 -16.89 -5.30
C ALA A 84 3.75 -16.48 -4.53
N PRO A 85 3.66 -16.70 -3.21
CA PRO A 85 2.38 -16.68 -2.48
C PRO A 85 1.66 -15.31 -2.43
N TYR A 86 2.35 -14.25 -2.81
CA TYR A 86 1.92 -12.83 -2.78
C TYR A 86 2.34 -12.09 -4.05
N GLY A 87 1.84 -10.87 -4.27
CA GLY A 87 2.40 -9.96 -5.26
C GLY A 87 1.61 -9.89 -6.57
N PRO A 88 2.27 -9.63 -7.72
CA PRO A 88 1.56 -9.30 -8.95
C PRO A 88 0.67 -10.47 -9.38
N ASN A 89 -0.52 -10.15 -9.90
CA ASN A 89 -1.46 -11.13 -10.44
C ASN A 89 -2.07 -12.10 -9.41
N ASN A 90 -2.23 -11.65 -8.17
CA ASN A 90 -2.82 -12.43 -7.07
C ASN A 90 -4.25 -11.95 -6.71
N ALA A 91 -5.06 -12.86 -6.17
CA ALA A 91 -6.43 -12.60 -5.70
C ALA A 91 -6.51 -11.46 -4.66
N GLU A 92 -5.44 -11.20 -3.91
CA GLU A 92 -5.38 -10.07 -2.96
C GLU A 92 -5.49 -8.71 -3.65
N VAL A 93 -4.82 -8.52 -4.81
CA VAL A 93 -4.85 -7.28 -5.57
C VAL A 93 -6.25 -7.09 -6.16
N ALA A 94 -6.83 -8.14 -6.72
CA ALA A 94 -8.20 -8.13 -7.24
C ALA A 94 -9.23 -7.84 -6.13
N THR A 95 -9.06 -8.45 -4.95
CA THR A 95 -9.92 -8.23 -3.78
C THR A 95 -9.82 -6.79 -3.28
N PHE A 96 -8.61 -6.23 -3.27
CA PHE A 96 -8.41 -4.82 -2.92
C PHE A 96 -9.09 -3.88 -3.91
N ILE A 97 -8.87 -4.07 -5.22
CA ILE A 97 -9.50 -3.25 -6.26
C ILE A 97 -11.03 -3.34 -6.15
N LYS A 98 -11.60 -4.51 -5.88
CA LYS A 98 -13.04 -4.63 -5.63
C LYS A 98 -13.48 -3.91 -4.36
N GLY A 99 -12.78 -4.16 -3.25
CA GLY A 99 -13.12 -3.60 -1.95
C GLY A 99 -13.02 -2.07 -1.89
N VAL A 100 -12.00 -1.49 -2.54
CA VAL A 100 -11.73 -0.05 -2.46
C VAL A 100 -12.85 0.78 -3.12
N VAL A 101 -13.43 0.25 -4.21
CA VAL A 101 -14.58 0.88 -4.88
C VAL A 101 -15.87 0.76 -4.07
N GLU A 102 -15.98 -0.29 -3.27
CA GLU A 102 -17.16 -0.59 -2.45
C GLU A 102 -17.14 0.11 -1.08
N LEU A 103 -16.07 0.84 -0.74
CA LEU A 103 -15.97 1.56 0.52
C LEU A 103 -17.03 2.66 0.63
N THR A 104 -17.69 2.67 1.79
CA THR A 104 -18.60 3.73 2.20
C THR A 104 -17.84 5.02 2.55
N PRO A 105 -18.50 6.20 2.50
CA PRO A 105 -17.86 7.47 2.89
C PRO A 105 -17.24 7.44 4.30
N ILE A 106 -17.87 6.76 5.25
CA ILE A 106 -17.33 6.65 6.61
C ILE A 106 -16.12 5.72 6.71
N GLN A 107 -16.00 4.73 5.82
CA GLN A 107 -14.79 3.91 5.73
C GLN A 107 -13.64 4.71 5.13
N TRP A 108 -13.91 5.56 4.13
CA TRP A 108 -12.92 6.47 3.56
C TRP A 108 -12.36 7.45 4.59
N LEU A 109 -13.22 8.09 5.40
CA LEU A 109 -12.75 8.96 6.49
C LEU A 109 -11.81 8.22 7.46
N ARG A 110 -12.15 6.99 7.83
CA ARG A 110 -11.28 6.17 8.69
C ARG A 110 -9.97 5.77 8.03
N VAL A 111 -9.97 5.56 6.72
CA VAL A 111 -8.75 5.31 5.94
C VAL A 111 -7.84 6.54 6.02
N LEU A 112 -8.39 7.73 5.78
CA LEU A 112 -7.62 8.98 5.83
C LEU A 112 -7.09 9.30 7.23
N ASP A 113 -7.92 9.16 8.27
CA ASP A 113 -7.50 9.33 9.67
C ASP A 113 -6.33 8.39 10.02
N ARG A 114 -6.41 7.12 9.59
CA ARG A 114 -5.33 6.15 9.81
C ARG A 114 -4.10 6.44 8.99
N ARG A 115 -4.25 6.96 7.78
CA ARG A 115 -3.11 7.38 6.96
C ARG A 115 -2.33 8.50 7.67
N GLN A 116 -3.03 9.50 8.21
CA GLN A 116 -2.38 10.55 9.01
C GLN A 116 -1.70 9.98 10.26
N LEU A 117 -2.36 9.05 10.93
CA LEU A 117 -1.81 8.37 12.10
C LEU A 117 -0.53 7.59 11.76
N VAL A 118 -0.50 6.81 10.69
CA VAL A 118 0.70 6.09 10.23
C VAL A 118 1.79 7.07 9.79
N ALA A 119 1.41 8.14 9.09
CA ALA A 119 2.32 9.20 8.67
C ALA A 119 3.06 9.84 9.84
N SER A 120 2.42 9.93 11.03
CA SER A 120 3.03 10.51 12.23
C SER A 120 4.27 9.76 12.75
N VAL A 121 4.46 8.48 12.40
CA VAL A 121 5.66 7.71 12.76
C VAL A 121 6.58 7.46 11.59
N THR A 122 6.06 7.33 10.37
CA THR A 122 6.91 7.11 9.20
C THR A 122 7.64 8.40 8.87
N ARG A 123 8.96 8.36 8.69
CA ARG A 123 9.76 9.50 8.16
C ARG A 123 9.41 9.91 6.71
N GLN A 124 8.26 9.49 6.18
CA GLN A 124 7.69 10.07 4.97
C GLN A 124 7.17 11.46 5.31
N THR A 125 8.09 12.39 5.56
CA THR A 125 7.83 13.84 5.46
C THR A 125 7.46 14.10 4.01
N GLY A 126 6.15 14.11 3.75
CA GLY A 126 5.58 14.07 2.43
C GLY A 126 5.00 12.69 2.14
N ALA A 127 3.68 12.57 2.29
CA ALA A 127 2.97 11.60 1.48
C ALA A 127 3.41 11.78 0.01
N GLU A 128 3.47 10.69 -0.75
CA GLU A 128 3.68 10.77 -2.20
C GLU A 128 2.82 11.92 -2.75
N PRO A 129 3.44 12.97 -3.33
CA PRO A 129 2.71 14.15 -3.71
C PRO A 129 1.58 13.76 -4.65
N ALA A 130 0.39 14.34 -4.45
CA ALA A 130 -0.78 13.97 -5.23
C ALA A 130 -0.52 14.07 -6.73
N GLY A 131 0.21 15.11 -7.16
CA GLY A 131 0.63 15.27 -8.54
C GLY A 131 1.45 14.11 -9.12
N VAL A 132 2.23 13.38 -8.31
CA VAL A 132 2.91 12.15 -8.79
C VAL A 132 1.87 11.09 -9.15
N VAL A 133 0.95 10.80 -8.24
CA VAL A 133 -0.12 9.80 -8.47
C VAL A 133 -1.02 10.21 -9.64
N ARG A 134 -1.38 11.50 -9.73
CA ARG A 134 -2.18 12.03 -10.84
C ARG A 134 -1.45 11.92 -12.18
N SER A 135 -0.14 12.12 -12.21
CA SER A 135 0.68 11.93 -13.41
C SER A 135 0.71 10.47 -13.85
N LEU A 136 0.84 9.53 -12.91
CA LEU A 136 0.77 8.10 -13.20
C LEU A 136 -0.59 7.68 -13.77
N LEU A 137 -1.68 8.18 -13.19
CA LEU A 137 -3.04 7.94 -13.70
C LEU A 137 -3.25 8.54 -15.10
N ALA A 138 -2.75 9.75 -15.34
CA ALA A 138 -2.76 10.38 -16.66
C ALA A 138 -1.99 9.55 -17.69
N ALA A 139 -0.84 8.99 -17.32
CA ALA A 139 -0.05 8.11 -18.19
C ALA A 139 -0.78 6.80 -18.50
N ILE A 140 -1.40 6.17 -17.50
CA ILE A 140 -2.20 4.96 -17.70
C ILE A 140 -3.37 5.22 -18.65
N LYS A 141 -4.00 6.39 -18.55
CA LYS A 141 -5.08 6.82 -19.44
C LYS A 141 -4.58 7.09 -20.87
N GLY A 142 -3.55 7.92 -21.01
CA GLY A 142 -3.03 8.36 -22.30
C GLY A 142 -2.38 7.24 -23.13
N THR A 143 -1.93 6.18 -22.47
CA THR A 143 -1.27 5.04 -23.13
C THR A 143 -2.19 3.83 -23.31
N ARG A 144 -3.51 3.97 -23.07
CA ARG A 144 -4.45 2.84 -23.05
C ARG A 144 -4.45 2.00 -24.34
N ASP A 145 -4.28 2.65 -25.49
CA ASP A 145 -4.33 2.03 -26.81
C ASP A 145 -2.96 1.57 -27.34
N LEU A 146 -1.90 1.75 -26.54
CA LEU A 146 -0.55 1.29 -26.87
C LEU A 146 -0.33 -0.16 -26.41
N ASP A 147 0.70 -0.80 -26.99
CA ASP A 147 1.12 -2.13 -26.57
C ASP A 147 1.68 -2.12 -25.12
N THR A 148 1.64 -3.27 -24.44
CA THR A 148 2.06 -3.40 -23.04
C THR A 148 3.50 -2.94 -22.79
N PHE A 149 4.40 -3.16 -23.74
CA PHE A 149 5.80 -2.79 -23.58
C PHE A 149 5.97 -1.27 -23.60
N THR A 150 5.37 -0.60 -24.58
CA THR A 150 5.37 0.87 -24.66
C THR A 150 4.69 1.48 -23.43
N ARG A 151 3.55 0.92 -22.99
CA ARG A 151 2.84 1.36 -21.77
C ARG A 151 3.71 1.31 -20.53
N CYS A 152 4.43 0.20 -20.30
CA CYS A 152 5.29 0.04 -19.13
C CYS A 152 6.46 1.04 -19.14
N ARG A 153 7.05 1.29 -20.31
CA ARG A 153 8.14 2.27 -20.45
C ARG A 153 7.66 3.70 -20.24
N SER A 154 6.54 4.09 -20.84
CA SER A 154 5.93 5.40 -20.62
C SER A 154 5.56 5.62 -19.15
N PHE A 155 4.99 4.60 -18.51
CA PHE A 155 4.67 4.64 -17.07
C PHE A 155 5.93 4.88 -16.22
N ALA A 156 7.00 4.11 -16.45
CA ALA A 156 8.26 4.28 -15.73
C ALA A 156 8.93 5.65 -16.00
N ALA A 157 8.81 6.17 -17.23
CA ALA A 157 9.30 7.50 -17.58
C ALA A 157 8.57 8.59 -16.79
N VAL A 158 7.24 8.50 -16.74
CA VAL A 158 6.39 9.44 -16.00
C VAL A 158 6.64 9.35 -14.51
N GLU A 159 6.78 8.14 -13.94
CA GLU A 159 7.13 7.95 -12.53
C GLU A 159 8.43 8.67 -12.19
N ARG A 160 9.48 8.44 -12.99
CA ARG A 160 10.79 9.09 -12.82
C ARG A 160 10.69 10.60 -12.92
N ALA A 161 10.05 11.12 -13.97
CA ALA A 161 9.92 12.56 -14.19
C ALA A 161 9.09 13.23 -13.09
N ALA A 162 7.96 12.63 -12.69
CA ALA A 162 7.09 13.19 -11.66
C ALA A 162 7.78 13.25 -10.29
N VAL A 163 8.51 12.19 -9.91
CA VAL A 163 9.33 12.19 -8.68
C VAL A 163 10.43 13.25 -8.76
N THR A 164 11.03 13.44 -9.92
CA THR A 164 12.04 14.49 -10.14
C THR A 164 11.45 15.89 -10.01
N VAL A 165 10.27 16.14 -10.58
CA VAL A 165 9.54 17.42 -10.42
C VAL A 165 9.22 17.66 -8.94
N ALA A 166 8.83 16.62 -8.20
CA ALA A 166 8.54 16.72 -6.77
C ALA A 166 9.77 16.99 -5.89
N ALA A 167 10.93 16.43 -6.25
CA ALA A 167 12.17 16.60 -5.52
C ALA A 167 13.02 17.77 -6.03
N LYS A 168 12.54 18.53 -7.01
CA LYS A 168 13.32 19.51 -7.78
C LYS A 168 14.05 20.54 -6.92
N ALA A 169 13.46 20.97 -5.81
CA ALA A 169 14.08 21.93 -4.89
C ALA A 169 15.37 21.40 -4.24
N ASP A 170 15.51 20.09 -4.15
CA ASP A 170 16.64 19.39 -3.51
C ASP A 170 17.66 18.84 -4.52
N LEU A 171 17.43 19.04 -5.83
CA LEU A 171 18.24 18.49 -6.90
C LEU A 171 19.04 19.58 -7.62
N THR A 172 20.23 19.23 -8.07
CA THR A 172 20.97 20.08 -9.02
C THR A 172 20.27 20.11 -10.38
N TYR A 173 20.61 21.10 -11.21
CA TYR A 173 20.08 21.20 -12.57
C TYR A 173 20.38 19.93 -13.39
N ASP A 174 21.62 19.43 -13.35
CA ASP A 174 22.03 18.24 -14.09
C ASP A 174 21.33 16.96 -13.62
N GLU A 175 21.01 16.87 -12.32
CA GLU A 175 20.22 15.77 -11.77
C GLU A 175 18.76 15.87 -12.22
N SER A 176 18.20 17.08 -12.23
CA SER A 176 16.84 17.35 -12.68
C SER A 176 16.68 16.98 -14.17
N MET A 177 17.59 17.44 -15.03
CA MET A 177 17.56 17.11 -16.46
C MET A 177 17.70 15.60 -16.74
N ARG A 178 18.56 14.90 -15.98
CA ARG A 178 18.66 13.43 -16.04
C ARG A 178 17.40 12.71 -15.55
N GLY A 179 16.69 13.30 -14.59
CA GLY A 179 15.43 12.77 -14.08
C GLY A 179 14.25 12.98 -15.04
N TYR A 180 14.22 14.13 -15.72
CA TYR A 180 13.20 14.48 -16.70
C TYR A 180 13.24 13.60 -17.97
N GLY A 181 14.43 13.21 -18.41
CA GLY A 181 14.58 12.41 -19.64
C GLY A 181 13.94 13.12 -20.84
N ALA A 182 13.19 12.37 -21.66
CA ALA A 182 12.53 12.94 -22.85
C ALA A 182 11.55 14.09 -22.54
N PHE A 183 11.02 14.18 -21.33
CA PHE A 183 10.12 15.29 -20.99
C PHE A 183 10.81 16.65 -21.04
N GLY A 184 12.10 16.72 -20.72
CA GLY A 184 12.88 17.96 -20.80
C GLY A 184 13.05 18.48 -22.23
N GLU A 185 12.87 17.63 -23.24
CA GLU A 185 12.88 18.02 -24.65
C GLU A 185 11.49 18.42 -25.17
N ILE A 186 10.42 18.00 -24.49
CA ILE A 186 9.04 18.28 -24.89
C ILE A 186 8.58 19.60 -24.25
N VAL A 187 8.92 19.82 -22.98
CA VAL A 187 8.54 21.01 -22.22
C VAL A 187 9.67 21.44 -21.28
N GLN A 188 9.79 22.75 -21.06
CA GLN A 188 10.63 23.32 -20.02
C GLN A 188 10.06 23.01 -18.62
N LEU A 189 10.49 21.90 -18.04
CA LEU A 189 10.06 21.45 -16.71
C LEU A 189 10.63 22.32 -15.56
N ASP A 190 11.53 23.25 -15.87
CA ASP A 190 12.05 24.24 -14.92
C ASP A 190 10.98 25.20 -14.37
N TYR A 191 9.80 25.27 -14.99
CA TYR A 191 8.68 26.07 -14.52
C TYR A 191 7.43 25.25 -14.19
N VAL A 192 7.52 23.93 -14.30
CA VAL A 192 6.40 23.03 -14.02
C VAL A 192 6.52 22.54 -12.58
N ASP A 193 5.50 22.81 -11.78
CA ASP A 193 5.36 22.24 -10.44
C ASP A 193 4.66 20.87 -10.47
N VAL A 194 4.59 20.25 -9.29
CA VAL A 194 4.02 18.91 -9.12
C VAL A 194 2.54 18.84 -9.50
N ASP A 195 1.80 19.92 -9.33
CA ASP A 195 0.35 19.97 -9.58
C ASP A 195 0.02 20.28 -11.05
N ALA A 196 0.94 20.92 -11.76
CA ALA A 196 0.87 21.21 -13.19
C ALA A 196 1.33 20.03 -14.06
N PHE A 197 2.30 19.23 -13.60
CA PHE A 197 2.84 18.10 -14.36
C PHE A 197 1.77 17.08 -14.84
N PRO A 198 0.75 16.69 -14.05
CA PRO A 198 -0.32 15.80 -14.52
C PRO A 198 -1.06 16.32 -15.75
N LYS A 199 -1.27 17.64 -15.84
CA LYS A 199 -1.99 18.27 -16.96
C LYS A 199 -1.16 18.20 -18.25
N LEU A 200 0.15 18.38 -18.12
CA LEU A 200 1.11 18.21 -19.21
C LEU A 200 1.12 16.77 -19.71
N VAL A 201 1.21 15.80 -18.78
CA VAL A 201 1.17 14.37 -19.11
C VAL A 201 -0.14 14.00 -19.81
N ALA A 202 -1.27 14.57 -19.37
CA ALA A 202 -2.57 14.33 -19.99
C ALA A 202 -2.72 14.95 -21.40
N ALA A 203 -1.89 15.94 -21.76
CA ALA A 203 -1.92 16.60 -23.06
C ALA A 203 -1.05 15.92 -24.12
N LEU A 204 -0.24 14.92 -23.73
CA LEU A 204 0.63 14.19 -24.65
C LEU A 204 -0.16 13.40 -25.70
N ASN A 205 0.27 13.50 -26.96
CA ASN A 205 -0.29 12.71 -28.05
C ASN A 205 0.45 11.36 -28.19
N THR A 206 -0.05 10.50 -29.07
CA THR A 206 0.53 9.17 -29.33
C THR A 206 2.01 9.20 -29.73
N GLY A 207 2.43 10.18 -30.55
CA GLY A 207 3.82 10.36 -30.96
C GLY A 207 4.72 10.72 -29.78
N ASP A 208 4.26 11.61 -28.90
CA ASP A 208 4.97 11.98 -27.67
C ASP A 208 5.16 10.77 -26.77
N TRP A 209 4.14 9.92 -26.63
CA TRP A 209 4.23 8.70 -25.82
C TRP A 209 5.28 7.72 -26.33
N VAL A 210 5.40 7.55 -27.65
CA VAL A 210 6.43 6.71 -28.26
C VAL A 210 7.82 7.30 -27.98
N LYS A 211 7.98 8.63 -28.07
CA LYS A 211 9.23 9.32 -27.75
C LYS A 211 9.62 9.14 -26.28
N VAL A 212 8.67 9.36 -25.37
CA VAL A 212 8.85 9.19 -23.92
C VAL A 212 9.24 7.76 -23.59
N ALA A 213 8.53 6.77 -24.14
CA ALA A 213 8.88 5.35 -23.98
C ALA A 213 10.28 5.01 -24.51
N GLY A 214 10.70 5.64 -25.62
CA GLY A 214 12.02 5.45 -26.23
C GLY A 214 13.19 5.89 -25.34
N SER A 215 12.97 6.87 -24.46
CA SER A 215 14.01 7.40 -23.56
C SER A 215 14.35 6.51 -22.36
N ILE A 216 13.49 5.54 -22.04
CA ILE A 216 13.70 4.64 -20.91
C ILE A 216 14.34 3.34 -21.41
N PRO A 217 15.43 2.87 -20.77
CA PRO A 217 15.99 1.54 -21.02
C PRO A 217 14.95 0.43 -20.85
N ALA A 218 15.29 -0.82 -21.20
CA ALA A 218 14.38 -1.94 -20.98
C ALA A 218 13.92 -2.02 -19.51
N VAL A 219 12.61 -1.86 -19.29
CA VAL A 219 11.96 -1.97 -17.99
C VAL A 219 11.57 -3.43 -17.76
N ASN A 220 11.70 -3.91 -16.52
CA ASN A 220 11.19 -5.22 -16.15
C ASN A 220 9.65 -5.21 -16.17
N GLN A 221 9.07 -5.72 -17.27
CA GLN A 221 7.62 -5.76 -17.47
C GLN A 221 6.90 -6.59 -16.40
N ASP A 222 7.55 -7.63 -15.85
CA ASP A 222 6.96 -8.46 -14.80
C ASP A 222 6.72 -7.69 -13.49
N VAL A 223 7.41 -6.57 -13.32
CA VAL A 223 7.27 -5.68 -12.15
C VAL A 223 6.30 -4.53 -12.44
N VAL A 224 6.37 -3.94 -13.63
CA VAL A 224 5.64 -2.71 -13.96
C VAL A 224 4.26 -2.96 -14.56
N ALA A 225 4.10 -3.96 -15.42
CA ALA A 225 2.80 -4.26 -16.04
C ALA A 225 1.69 -4.53 -15.00
N PRO A 226 1.94 -5.24 -13.89
CA PRO A 226 0.94 -5.43 -12.85
C PRO A 226 0.47 -4.12 -12.18
N LEU A 227 1.36 -3.13 -12.01
CA LEU A 227 0.99 -1.80 -11.51
C LEU A 227 0.14 -1.04 -12.52
N VAL A 228 0.54 -1.05 -13.80
CA VAL A 228 -0.22 -0.43 -14.90
C VAL A 228 -1.62 -1.04 -15.00
N ASN A 229 -1.73 -2.36 -14.88
CA ASN A 229 -3.01 -3.08 -14.92
C ASN A 229 -3.89 -2.76 -13.70
N ALA A 230 -3.32 -2.74 -12.49
CA ALA A 230 -4.03 -2.35 -11.28
C ALA A 230 -4.52 -0.90 -11.35
N GLY A 231 -3.68 0.02 -11.85
CA GLY A 231 -4.07 1.41 -12.05
C GLY A 231 -5.15 1.56 -13.12
N ALA A 232 -5.06 0.86 -14.24
CA ALA A 232 -6.11 0.85 -15.27
C ALA A 232 -7.46 0.35 -14.73
N ALA A 233 -7.43 -0.62 -13.81
CA ALA A 233 -8.62 -1.14 -13.13
C ALA A 233 -9.33 -0.10 -12.26
N MET A 234 -8.54 0.76 -11.61
CA MET A 234 -9.01 1.75 -10.65
C MET A 234 -9.17 3.15 -11.28
N LEU A 235 -8.72 3.36 -12.52
CA LEU A 235 -8.61 4.69 -13.15
C LEU A 235 -9.90 5.50 -13.05
N ASP A 236 -11.01 4.96 -13.58
CA ASP A 236 -12.33 5.61 -13.55
C ASP A 236 -12.78 5.96 -12.11
N PHE A 237 -12.41 5.13 -11.14
CA PHE A 237 -12.74 5.36 -9.75
C PHE A 237 -11.87 6.47 -9.14
N LEU A 238 -10.55 6.42 -9.33
CA LEU A 238 -9.61 7.37 -8.73
C LEU A 238 -9.67 8.75 -9.37
N GLU A 239 -10.06 8.86 -10.64
CA GLU A 239 -10.27 10.16 -11.30
C GLU A 239 -11.34 11.01 -10.59
N ALA A 240 -12.40 10.37 -10.08
CA ALA A 240 -13.49 11.05 -9.39
C ALA A 240 -13.26 11.25 -7.87
N ARG A 241 -12.08 10.88 -7.37
CA ARG A 241 -11.75 10.89 -5.93
C ARG A 241 -10.90 12.09 -5.57
N SER A 242 -10.90 12.47 -4.29
CA SER A 242 -9.96 13.49 -3.81
C SER A 242 -8.51 13.00 -3.93
N ASP A 243 -7.57 13.94 -3.92
CA ASP A 243 -6.15 13.63 -4.01
C ASP A 243 -5.67 12.72 -2.88
N ASP A 244 -6.12 12.96 -1.64
CA ASP A 244 -5.78 12.11 -0.51
C ASP A 244 -6.33 10.69 -0.64
N GLU A 245 -7.56 10.53 -1.14
CA GLU A 245 -8.15 9.21 -1.41
C GLU A 245 -7.40 8.49 -2.54
N ALA A 246 -7.05 9.22 -3.60
CA ALA A 246 -6.30 8.68 -4.73
C ALA A 246 -4.90 8.21 -4.31
N VAL A 247 -4.17 9.02 -3.54
CA VAL A 247 -2.85 8.67 -3.01
C VAL A 247 -2.94 7.47 -2.08
N ALA A 248 -3.89 7.46 -1.14
CA ALA A 248 -4.06 6.35 -0.21
C ALA A 248 -4.32 5.03 -0.96
N ALA A 249 -5.26 5.02 -1.92
CA ALA A 249 -5.58 3.84 -2.70
C ALA A 249 -4.40 3.37 -3.55
N TRP A 250 -3.72 4.31 -4.22
CA TRP A 250 -2.57 4.01 -5.07
C TRP A 250 -1.41 3.41 -4.28
N GLN A 251 -1.08 3.97 -3.12
CA GLN A 251 -0.02 3.46 -2.24
C GLN A 251 -0.33 2.05 -1.75
N ALA A 252 -1.57 1.79 -1.32
CA ALA A 252 -1.99 0.46 -0.87
C ALA A 252 -1.97 -0.58 -2.01
N ALA A 253 -2.49 -0.23 -3.19
CA ALA A 253 -2.46 -1.10 -4.38
C ALA A 253 -1.02 -1.39 -4.82
N SER A 254 -0.17 -0.36 -4.88
CA SER A 254 1.23 -0.50 -5.26
C SER A 254 2.00 -1.35 -4.27
N ALA A 255 1.73 -1.20 -2.96
CA ALA A 255 2.31 -2.02 -1.92
C ALA A 255 1.87 -3.49 -2.03
N LEU A 256 0.61 -3.77 -2.40
CA LEU A 256 0.13 -5.12 -2.65
C LEU A 256 0.81 -5.76 -3.87
N VAL A 257 0.85 -5.05 -4.99
CA VAL A 257 1.52 -5.54 -6.21
C VAL A 257 2.98 -5.85 -5.92
N ARG A 258 3.66 -4.99 -5.16
CA ARG A 258 5.08 -5.13 -4.80
C ARG A 258 5.30 -5.88 -3.49
N ARG A 259 4.28 -6.54 -2.91
CA ARG A 259 4.31 -7.07 -1.53
C ARG A 259 5.57 -7.86 -1.26
N GLN A 260 5.95 -8.78 -2.16
CA GLN A 260 7.16 -9.60 -2.00
C GLN A 260 8.48 -8.85 -2.01
N HIS A 261 8.55 -7.75 -2.75
CA HIS A 261 9.75 -6.92 -2.89
C HIS A 261 9.86 -5.87 -1.76
N LEU A 262 8.84 -5.74 -0.93
CA LEU A 262 8.85 -4.86 0.23
C LEU A 262 9.19 -5.63 1.50
N ALA A 263 9.93 -4.96 2.39
CA ALA A 263 10.02 -5.40 3.77
C ALA A 263 8.61 -5.36 4.41
N PRO A 264 8.23 -6.33 5.26
CA PRO A 264 6.91 -6.39 5.90
C PRO A 264 6.45 -5.08 6.55
N ILE A 265 7.34 -4.36 7.22
CA ILE A 265 7.03 -3.07 7.84
C ILE A 265 6.75 -1.95 6.82
N LYS A 266 7.44 -1.96 5.66
CA LYS A 266 7.19 -1.00 4.58
C LYS A 266 5.84 -1.29 3.91
N PHE A 267 5.54 -2.56 3.67
CA PHE A 267 4.22 -2.98 3.19
C PHE A 267 3.12 -2.55 4.17
N ALA A 268 3.30 -2.83 5.46
CA ALA A 268 2.34 -2.48 6.49
C ALA A 268 2.08 -0.97 6.56
N ALA A 269 3.12 -0.13 6.48
CA ALA A 269 2.96 1.32 6.49
C ALA A 269 2.07 1.83 5.34
N SER A 270 2.23 1.30 4.12
CA SER A 270 1.40 1.69 2.98
C SER A 270 0.00 1.08 3.01
N TYR A 271 -0.17 -0.12 3.56
CA TYR A 271 -1.43 -0.86 3.50
C TYR A 271 -2.34 -0.69 4.72
N ALA A 272 -1.78 -0.41 5.90
CA ALA A 272 -2.49 -0.30 7.17
C ALA A 272 -3.75 0.59 7.17
N PRO A 273 -3.81 1.72 6.43
CA PRO A 273 -5.03 2.53 6.34
C PRO A 273 -6.27 1.70 5.96
N PHE A 274 -6.11 0.74 5.05
CA PHE A 274 -7.18 -0.13 4.55
C PHE A 274 -7.37 -1.42 5.34
N ALA A 275 -6.43 -1.80 6.19
CA ALA A 275 -6.38 -3.15 6.78
C ALA A 275 -7.64 -3.58 7.55
N SER A 276 -8.41 -2.64 8.14
CA SER A 276 -9.67 -3.01 8.81
C SER A 276 -10.88 -3.08 7.88
N ALA A 277 -10.82 -2.46 6.71
CA ALA A 277 -11.92 -2.47 5.74
C ALA A 277 -11.72 -3.57 4.69
N ILE A 278 -10.45 -3.82 4.33
CA ILE A 278 -10.03 -4.81 3.35
C ILE A 278 -8.84 -5.59 3.95
N PRO A 279 -9.09 -6.66 4.73
CA PRO A 279 -8.02 -7.43 5.35
C PRO A 279 -7.20 -8.22 4.32
N VAL A 280 -5.87 -8.20 4.46
CA VAL A 280 -4.91 -8.93 3.59
C VAL A 280 -4.26 -10.13 4.26
N THR A 281 -4.46 -10.26 5.57
CA THR A 281 -4.00 -11.40 6.34
C THR A 281 -5.21 -12.18 6.80
N ASN A 282 -5.24 -13.47 6.51
CA ASN A 282 -6.27 -14.37 7.03
C ASN A 282 -5.86 -14.80 8.46
N PRO A 283 -6.61 -14.42 9.51
CA PRO A 283 -6.24 -14.80 10.88
C PRO A 283 -6.16 -16.32 11.08
N ARG A 284 -6.89 -17.10 10.28
CA ARG A 284 -6.89 -18.58 10.35
C ARG A 284 -5.57 -19.19 9.88
N SER A 285 -4.74 -18.46 9.13
CA SER A 285 -3.41 -18.94 8.72
C SER A 285 -2.33 -18.64 9.77
N LEU A 286 -2.66 -17.98 10.87
CA LEU A 286 -1.71 -17.62 11.93
C LEU A 286 -1.81 -18.59 13.11
N GLY A 287 -0.66 -19.05 13.61
CA GLY A 287 -0.62 -19.87 14.81
C GLY A 287 -1.06 -19.10 16.07
N ALA A 288 -1.60 -19.80 17.07
CA ALA A 288 -2.07 -19.20 18.33
C ALA A 288 -1.05 -18.27 19.04
N PRO A 289 0.27 -18.58 19.09
CA PRO A 289 1.26 -17.69 19.66
C PRO A 289 1.36 -16.34 18.91
N VAL A 290 1.26 -16.36 17.57
CA VAL A 290 1.28 -15.16 16.73
C VAL A 290 0.03 -14.32 16.97
N LEU A 291 -1.15 -14.95 17.06
CA LEU A 291 -2.41 -14.26 17.37
C LEU A 291 -2.38 -13.58 18.75
N ARG A 292 -1.79 -14.25 19.76
CA ARG A 292 -1.57 -13.67 21.09
C ARG A 292 -0.60 -12.50 21.04
N TYR A 293 0.47 -12.63 20.25
CA TYR A 293 1.43 -11.55 20.07
C TYR A 293 0.81 -10.31 19.41
N ILE A 294 0.04 -10.49 18.33
CA ILE A 294 -0.71 -9.39 17.67
C ILE A 294 -1.69 -8.74 18.66
N SER A 295 -2.37 -9.54 19.47
CA SER A 295 -3.28 -9.03 20.51
C SER A 295 -2.54 -8.23 21.58
N ALA A 296 -1.32 -8.63 21.94
CA ALA A 296 -0.46 -7.90 22.88
C ALA A 296 0.01 -6.57 22.27
N ILE A 297 0.42 -6.56 20.99
CA ILE A 297 0.75 -5.32 20.25
C ILE A 297 -0.43 -4.35 20.31
N GLY A 298 -1.65 -4.82 20.05
CA GLY A 298 -2.87 -4.01 20.10
C GLY A 298 -3.18 -3.37 21.47
N ARG A 299 -2.49 -3.80 22.54
CA ARG A 299 -2.68 -3.32 23.92
C ARG A 299 -1.45 -2.59 24.46
N LEU A 300 -0.44 -2.30 23.64
CA LEU A 300 0.74 -1.59 24.07
C LEU A 300 0.39 -0.22 24.66
N SER A 301 0.96 0.04 25.83
CA SER A 301 0.98 1.36 26.47
C SER A 301 2.13 2.22 25.89
N ALA A 302 2.11 3.53 26.17
CA ALA A 302 3.20 4.43 25.78
C ALA A 302 4.55 4.00 26.36
N ASN A 303 4.59 3.60 27.64
CA ASN A 303 5.82 3.11 28.27
C ASN A 303 6.35 1.84 27.59
N GLN A 304 5.47 0.90 27.23
CA GLN A 304 5.89 -0.30 26.48
C GLN A 304 6.38 0.04 25.07
N CYS A 305 5.79 1.03 24.40
CA CYS A 305 6.31 1.52 23.12
C CYS A 305 7.72 2.12 23.27
N ALA A 306 7.96 2.92 24.31
CA ALA A 306 9.29 3.47 24.60
C ALA A 306 10.33 2.37 24.87
N LEU A 307 9.94 1.29 25.58
CA LEU A 307 10.81 0.13 25.78
C LEU A 307 11.17 -0.57 24.46
N LEU A 308 10.21 -0.71 23.53
CA LEU A 308 10.44 -1.28 22.20
C LEU A 308 11.26 -0.37 21.28
N ALA A 309 11.26 0.94 21.53
CA ALA A 309 12.03 1.91 20.75
C ALA A 309 13.52 1.93 21.11
N LYS A 310 13.92 1.31 22.24
CA LYS A 310 15.32 1.27 22.66
C LYS A 310 16.21 0.64 21.57
N PRO A 311 17.37 1.23 21.25
CA PRO A 311 18.30 0.65 20.31
C PRO A 311 18.74 -0.75 20.74
N TRP A 312 18.81 -1.67 19.79
CA TRP A 312 19.32 -3.01 19.98
C TRP A 312 20.10 -3.43 18.75
N GLN A 313 21.04 -4.35 18.96
CA GLN A 313 21.86 -4.93 17.90
C GLN A 313 21.70 -6.44 17.96
N MET A 314 21.78 -7.07 16.78
CA MET A 314 21.74 -8.51 16.63
C MET A 314 23.12 -8.96 16.16
N ALA A 315 23.66 -9.99 16.81
CA ALA A 315 24.89 -10.61 16.36
C ALA A 315 24.69 -11.31 15.01
N ASP A 316 25.73 -11.32 14.18
CA ASP A 316 25.66 -11.81 12.79
C ASP A 316 25.28 -13.29 12.70
N ASP A 317 25.75 -14.09 13.66
CA ASP A 317 25.40 -15.50 13.81
C ASP A 317 23.89 -15.69 14.01
N LEU A 318 23.26 -14.93 14.91
CA LEU A 318 21.82 -14.97 15.16
C LEU A 318 21.01 -14.43 13.97
N SER A 319 21.52 -13.42 13.28
CA SER A 319 20.95 -12.92 12.03
C SER A 319 20.90 -14.02 10.97
N SER A 320 21.98 -14.80 10.84
CA SER A 320 22.06 -15.93 9.92
C SER A 320 21.10 -17.06 10.31
N VAL A 321 20.96 -17.35 11.61
CA VAL A 321 20.03 -18.36 12.13
C VAL A 321 18.58 -17.96 11.83
N LEU A 322 18.20 -16.73 12.16
CA LEU A 322 16.86 -16.21 11.90
C LEU A 322 16.55 -16.16 10.39
N SER A 323 17.53 -15.83 9.56
CA SER A 323 17.37 -15.80 8.10
C SER A 323 17.18 -17.21 7.52
N ARG A 324 17.96 -18.20 7.98
CA ARG A 324 17.77 -19.61 7.60
C ARG A 324 16.42 -20.15 8.08
N ALA A 325 16.03 -19.87 9.32
CA ALA A 325 14.76 -20.31 9.87
C ALA A 325 13.55 -19.74 9.11
N ALA A 326 13.69 -18.52 8.57
CA ALA A 326 12.66 -17.82 7.80
C ALA A 326 12.68 -18.09 6.28
N ALA A 327 13.60 -18.92 5.78
CA ALA A 327 13.85 -19.10 4.34
C ALA A 327 12.61 -19.58 3.56
N ASP A 328 11.76 -20.40 4.17
CA ASP A 328 10.55 -20.93 3.52
C ASP A 328 9.40 -19.91 3.46
N GLY A 329 9.62 -18.66 3.90
CA GLY A 329 8.63 -17.58 3.85
C GLY A 329 7.48 -17.72 4.87
N GLY A 330 7.40 -18.82 5.61
CA GLY A 330 6.33 -19.08 6.57
C GLY A 330 6.18 -18.03 7.69
N SER A 331 7.27 -17.35 8.07
CA SER A 331 7.24 -16.27 9.07
C SER A 331 6.84 -14.91 8.52
N ARG A 332 6.82 -14.75 7.19
CA ARG A 332 6.51 -13.47 6.56
C ARG A 332 5.09 -13.02 6.92
N THR A 333 4.15 -13.95 6.96
CA THR A 333 2.75 -13.67 7.33
C THR A 333 2.62 -13.20 8.78
N ALA A 334 3.38 -13.82 9.69
CA ALA A 334 3.43 -13.43 11.10
C ALA A 334 4.07 -12.05 11.29
N GLU A 335 5.17 -11.78 10.58
CA GLU A 335 5.86 -10.49 10.57
C GLU A 335 4.97 -9.37 10.00
N GLU A 336 4.32 -9.60 8.86
CA GLU A 336 3.40 -8.64 8.24
C GLU A 336 2.18 -8.38 9.12
N ALA A 337 1.61 -9.41 9.75
CA ALA A 337 0.48 -9.25 10.66
C ALA A 337 0.86 -8.45 11.91
N ALA A 338 2.03 -8.72 12.48
CA ALA A 338 2.57 -7.94 13.59
C ALA A 338 2.87 -6.50 13.17
N ALA A 339 3.45 -6.30 11.98
CA ALA A 339 3.73 -4.99 11.43
C ALA A 339 2.43 -4.17 11.22
N LEU A 340 1.38 -4.77 10.63
CA LEU A 340 0.08 -4.13 10.44
C LEU A 340 -0.56 -3.71 11.76
N ALA A 341 -0.46 -4.54 12.80
CA ALA A 341 -0.92 -4.17 14.14
C ALA A 341 -0.07 -3.04 14.74
N ALA A 342 1.26 -3.12 14.61
CA ALA A 342 2.19 -2.17 15.19
C ALA A 342 2.05 -0.77 14.58
N VAL A 343 1.99 -0.65 13.26
CA VAL A 343 1.87 0.66 12.58
C VAL A 343 0.51 1.33 12.81
N VAL A 344 -0.50 0.61 13.30
CA VAL A 344 -1.78 1.20 13.70
C VAL A 344 -1.78 1.54 15.19
N THR A 345 -1.23 0.69 16.05
CA THR A 345 -1.29 0.88 17.51
C THR A 345 -0.22 1.81 18.04
N VAL A 346 1.03 1.67 17.60
CA VAL A 346 2.16 2.47 18.13
C VAL A 346 1.96 3.98 17.94
N PRO A 347 1.50 4.48 16.77
CA PRO A 347 1.36 5.91 16.57
C PRO A 347 0.25 6.54 17.44
N MET A 348 -0.67 5.73 17.97
CA MET A 348 -1.65 6.20 18.97
C MET A 348 -1.02 6.48 20.35
N ARG A 349 0.24 6.07 20.54
CA ARG A 349 0.97 6.14 21.81
C ARG A 349 2.21 7.00 21.73
N VAL A 350 2.98 6.86 20.66
CA VAL A 350 4.28 7.53 20.44
C VAL A 350 4.42 7.84 18.95
N SER A 351 4.76 9.09 18.63
CA SER A 351 4.96 9.56 17.26
C SER A 351 6.46 9.66 16.90
N GLY A 352 6.74 10.05 15.66
CA GLY A 352 8.08 10.33 15.17
C GLY A 352 8.98 9.09 15.09
N SER A 353 10.29 9.35 15.16
CA SER A 353 11.31 8.32 14.97
C SER A 353 11.30 7.24 16.05
N GLU A 354 10.89 7.59 17.28
CA GLU A 354 10.73 6.66 18.39
C GLU A 354 9.58 5.68 18.13
N GLY A 355 8.41 6.19 17.71
CA GLY A 355 7.28 5.35 17.31
C GLY A 355 7.63 4.42 16.14
N TRP A 356 8.41 4.89 15.17
CA TRP A 356 8.90 4.04 14.08
C TRP A 356 9.85 2.93 14.57
N ALA A 357 10.76 3.26 15.49
CA ALA A 357 11.66 2.28 16.09
C ALA A 357 10.87 1.19 16.83
N ALA A 358 9.89 1.58 17.65
CA ALA A 358 9.01 0.66 18.34
C ALA A 358 8.21 -0.23 17.37
N ALA A 359 7.67 0.33 16.28
CA ALA A 359 6.93 -0.44 15.28
C ALA A 359 7.83 -1.47 14.56
N LYS A 360 9.09 -1.12 14.26
CA LYS A 360 10.07 -2.06 13.70
C LYS A 360 10.40 -3.20 14.66
N THR A 361 10.62 -2.90 15.94
CA THR A 361 10.90 -3.92 16.96
C THR A 361 9.69 -4.86 17.14
N ALA A 362 8.46 -4.33 17.10
CA ALA A 362 7.24 -5.13 17.14
C ALA A 362 7.06 -6.02 15.89
N ALA A 363 7.33 -5.50 14.69
CA ALA A 363 7.32 -6.31 13.48
C ALA A 363 8.34 -7.46 13.56
N PHE A 364 9.56 -7.15 14.01
CA PHE A 364 10.62 -8.14 14.22
C PHE A 364 10.18 -9.27 15.15
N GLY A 365 9.45 -8.99 16.24
CA GLY A 365 8.90 -10.04 17.10
C GLY A 365 7.91 -10.96 16.37
N GLY A 366 7.16 -10.46 15.39
CA GLY A 366 6.31 -11.28 14.53
C GLY A 366 7.12 -12.29 13.73
N ARG A 367 8.28 -11.88 13.20
CA ARG A 367 9.23 -12.76 12.51
C ARG A 367 9.75 -13.85 13.44
N VAL A 368 10.19 -13.49 14.65
CA VAL A 368 10.75 -14.42 15.65
C VAL A 368 9.71 -15.46 16.09
N ILE A 369 8.50 -15.05 16.48
CA ILE A 369 7.43 -15.99 16.87
C ILE A 369 6.97 -16.84 15.69
N GLY A 370 6.98 -16.29 14.48
CA GLY A 370 6.63 -17.01 13.25
C GLY A 370 7.53 -18.21 12.97
N VAL A 371 8.82 -18.15 13.35
CA VAL A 371 9.77 -19.26 13.18
C VAL A 371 10.11 -20.00 14.48
N ARG A 372 9.40 -19.73 15.59
CA ARG A 372 9.80 -20.23 16.92
C ARG A 372 10.03 -21.74 17.01
N SER A 373 9.32 -22.55 16.22
CA SER A 373 9.45 -24.01 16.20
C SER A 373 10.74 -24.50 15.55
N ARG A 374 11.48 -23.61 14.89
CA ARG A 374 12.74 -23.87 14.19
C ARG A 374 13.96 -23.28 14.92
N LEU A 375 13.72 -22.65 16.07
CA LEU A 375 14.76 -22.06 16.91
C LEU A 375 14.95 -22.94 18.15
N SER A 376 16.18 -23.07 18.62
CA SER A 376 16.42 -23.55 19.98
C SER A 376 15.88 -22.55 21.01
N LEU A 377 15.66 -23.02 22.24
CA LEU A 377 15.15 -22.18 23.32
C LEU A 377 16.08 -20.99 23.61
N GLU A 378 17.39 -21.24 23.65
CA GLU A 378 18.40 -20.18 23.85
C GLU A 378 18.38 -19.15 22.72
N GLN A 379 18.35 -19.59 21.46
CA GLN A 379 18.24 -18.68 20.30
C GLN A 379 16.95 -17.84 20.36
N LEU A 380 15.83 -18.46 20.75
CA LEU A 380 14.56 -17.77 20.91
C LEU A 380 14.63 -16.70 22.00
N GLU A 381 15.20 -17.00 23.17
CA GLU A 381 15.34 -16.06 24.28
C GLU A 381 16.23 -14.87 23.90
N VAL A 382 17.37 -15.11 23.23
CA VAL A 382 18.26 -14.03 22.81
C VAL A 382 17.61 -13.16 21.74
N LEU A 383 16.96 -13.76 20.74
CA LEU A 383 16.22 -13.02 19.70
C LEU A 383 15.02 -12.27 20.28
N TRP A 384 14.41 -12.74 21.38
CA TRP A 384 13.28 -12.08 22.03
C TRP A 384 13.67 -10.94 22.97
N ARG A 385 14.95 -10.83 23.34
CA ARG A 385 15.46 -9.85 24.32
C ARG A 385 15.01 -8.40 24.06
N PRO A 386 14.97 -7.88 22.82
CA PRO A 386 14.48 -6.53 22.56
C PRO A 386 12.98 -6.32 22.84
N ILE A 387 12.20 -7.41 22.81
CA ILE A 387 10.73 -7.39 22.95
C ILE A 387 10.31 -7.75 24.38
N GLN A 388 11.11 -8.57 25.06
CA GLN A 388 10.86 -9.11 26.40
C GLN A 388 10.39 -8.07 27.43
N PRO A 389 10.96 -6.84 27.52
CA PRO A 389 10.53 -5.85 28.52
C PRO A 389 9.11 -5.32 28.29
N ALA A 390 8.64 -5.33 27.04
CA ALA A 390 7.31 -4.83 26.67
C ALA A 390 6.28 -5.96 26.59
N ILE A 391 6.66 -7.09 25.99
CA ILE A 391 5.81 -8.27 25.79
C ILE A 391 6.62 -9.51 26.22
N PRO A 392 6.45 -10.00 27.46
CA PRO A 392 7.19 -11.17 27.95
C PRO A 392 6.84 -12.43 27.16
N LEU A 393 7.83 -13.24 26.78
CA LEU A 393 7.63 -14.47 26.01
C LEU A 393 6.64 -15.44 26.68
N ALA A 394 6.69 -15.53 28.02
CA ALA A 394 5.78 -16.35 28.82
C ALA A 394 4.30 -15.99 28.62
N SER A 395 3.98 -14.71 28.34
CA SER A 395 2.60 -14.28 28.06
C SER A 395 2.01 -14.88 26.79
N LEU A 396 2.87 -15.38 25.89
CA LEU A 396 2.47 -16.00 24.62
C LEU A 396 2.26 -17.52 24.76
N GLY A 397 2.56 -18.09 25.94
CA GLY A 397 2.55 -19.52 26.25
C GLY A 397 1.42 -19.95 27.17
N ALA A 398 0.18 -19.48 26.97
CA ALA A 398 -0.93 -20.06 27.72
C ALA A 398 -1.30 -21.45 27.17
N ILE A 399 -1.17 -22.45 28.05
CA ILE A 399 -1.70 -23.81 27.95
C ILE A 399 -3.22 -23.71 27.77
N THR A 400 -3.73 -24.17 26.63
CA THR A 400 -5.14 -24.56 26.52
C THR A 400 -5.36 -25.69 27.52
N LYS A 401 -5.89 -25.39 28.72
CA LYS A 401 -6.49 -26.43 29.56
C LYS A 401 -7.56 -27.11 28.69
N PRO A 402 -7.49 -28.42 28.44
CA PRO A 402 -8.58 -29.11 27.78
C PRO A 402 -9.80 -28.94 28.66
N ARG A 403 -10.88 -28.43 28.07
CA ARG A 403 -12.18 -28.32 28.70
C ARG A 403 -12.60 -29.76 29.06
N ARG A 404 -12.62 -30.07 30.35
CA ARG A 404 -13.19 -31.33 30.86
C ARG A 404 -14.70 -31.33 30.66
#